data_AF-A0A923UNT4-F1
#
_entry.id   AF-A0A923UNT4-F1
#
_cell.length_a   1.000
_cell.length_b   1.000
_cell.length_c   1.000
_cell.angle_alpha   90.00
_cell.angle_beta   90.00
_cell.angle_gamma   90.00
#
_symmetry.space_group_name_H-M   'P 1'
#
loop_
_entity.id
_entity.type
_entity.pdbx_description
1 polymer ?
#
loop_
_entity_poly.entity_id
_entity_poly.type
_entity_poly.pdbx_seq_one_letter_code
_entity_poly.pdbx_strand_id
1 'polypeptide(L)'
;PFMLFPLLIFYFIQRRFSWQKAILLLPFVWTLTDWLANQMPHGLQVYLLAYTQSNNIWLIQFSDTFGMWGVGFWLMMMNGFLTLVCDKKQIKIISFTIIWLILPFIYSLWVMKISPQSVLGSNTRKSKVSIIQTNLDSYSKDSLLVQKTFQQIVSLSDSAVRITHPDLLILPEAAFPLSLFQDETILNFTKKAITAWQTSVAIGYAEYPDSTKKHIYQNKALVFTPQLAMFWDSLKIKPIDVKVYQKQYGLPFVELMPYFAELPTARGTAMQQGKENLTFEYVNFNNDKFIVALTICWEQMYPHKIAALVNQDADFIALMNNDSWFGKSPGAKQLRSFTRMRAIENRRTIARCSNGGISCFIDPFGRIYGEIPWFTKNISTQEVLCVSKKSFYTKHPHFFVILDGILLIILLCYFEINNKKHLLILKNENIPAKRE
;
A
#
# COMPACT_ATOMS: atom_id res chain seq x y z
N PRO A 1 -6.36 -14.96 -16.79
CA PRO A 1 -7.82 -14.84 -16.59
C PRO A 1 -8.31 -13.39 -16.42
N PHE A 2 -7.71 -12.58 -15.53
CA PHE A 2 -8.27 -11.27 -15.18
C PHE A 2 -8.28 -10.22 -16.31
N MET A 3 -7.25 -10.21 -17.18
CA MET A 3 -7.25 -9.33 -18.38
C MET A 3 -8.21 -9.79 -19.48
N LEU A 4 -8.71 -11.03 -19.42
CA LEU A 4 -9.65 -11.56 -20.42
C LEU A 4 -11.03 -10.91 -20.28
N PHE A 5 -11.48 -10.68 -19.05
CA PHE A 5 -12.79 -10.09 -18.76
C PHE A 5 -13.02 -8.70 -19.38
N PRO A 6 -12.14 -7.70 -19.17
CA PRO A 6 -12.35 -6.39 -19.78
C PRO A 6 -12.28 -6.45 -21.31
N LEU A 7 -11.46 -7.34 -21.88
CA LEU A 7 -11.38 -7.56 -23.33
C LEU A 7 -12.62 -8.25 -23.92
N LEU A 8 -13.23 -9.19 -23.18
CA LEU A 8 -14.50 -9.81 -23.60
C LEU A 8 -15.63 -8.78 -23.58
N ILE A 9 -15.73 -7.99 -22.50
CA ILE A 9 -16.73 -6.91 -22.42
C ILE A 9 -16.50 -5.92 -23.57
N PHE A 10 -15.25 -5.54 -23.83
CA PHE A 10 -14.88 -4.70 -24.98
C PHE A 10 -15.37 -5.28 -26.31
N TYR A 11 -15.17 -6.58 -26.55
CA TYR A 11 -15.64 -7.25 -27.76
C TYR A 11 -17.18 -7.14 -27.93
N PHE A 12 -17.95 -7.36 -26.87
CA PHE A 12 -19.41 -7.21 -26.93
C PHE A 12 -19.85 -5.76 -27.13
N ILE A 13 -19.20 -4.79 -26.47
CA ILE A 13 -19.45 -3.36 -26.67
C ILE A 13 -19.15 -2.96 -28.12
N GLN A 14 -18.05 -3.45 -28.69
CA GLN A 14 -17.67 -3.21 -30.09
C GLN A 14 -18.73 -3.75 -31.05
N ARG A 15 -19.22 -4.98 -30.86
CA ARG A 15 -20.28 -5.56 -31.70
C ARG A 15 -21.61 -4.83 -31.58
N ARG A 16 -21.95 -4.37 -30.37
CA ARG A 16 -23.24 -3.73 -30.09
C ARG A 16 -23.30 -2.29 -30.60
N PHE A 17 -22.19 -1.55 -30.48
CA PHE A 17 -22.12 -0.12 -30.78
C PHE A 17 -21.17 0.17 -31.94
N SER A 18 -19.90 0.49 -31.68
CA SER A 18 -18.87 0.70 -32.70
C SER A 18 -17.49 0.60 -32.09
N TRP A 19 -16.46 0.45 -32.94
CA TRP A 19 -15.05 0.45 -32.54
C TRP A 19 -14.66 1.67 -31.70
N GLN A 20 -15.05 2.88 -32.12
CA GLN A 20 -14.67 4.11 -31.41
C GLN A 20 -15.33 4.21 -30.04
N LYS A 21 -16.61 3.81 -29.93
CA LYS A 21 -17.32 3.80 -28.64
C LYS A 21 -16.74 2.75 -27.69
N ALA A 22 -16.34 1.59 -28.22
CA ALA A 22 -15.67 0.56 -27.43
C ALA A 22 -14.33 1.05 -26.87
N ILE A 23 -13.52 1.74 -27.68
CA ILE A 23 -12.26 2.35 -27.20
C ILE A 23 -12.52 3.34 -26.06
N LEU A 24 -13.51 4.22 -26.20
CA LEU A 24 -13.83 5.23 -25.19
C LEU A 24 -14.36 4.63 -23.87
N LEU A 25 -15.04 3.48 -23.93
CA LEU A 25 -15.57 2.78 -22.76
C LEU A 25 -14.56 1.83 -22.10
N LEU A 26 -13.50 1.45 -22.81
CA LEU A 26 -12.50 0.49 -22.31
C LEU A 26 -11.87 0.91 -20.96
N PRO A 27 -11.45 2.18 -20.73
CA PRO A 27 -10.88 2.60 -19.45
C PRO A 27 -11.81 2.39 -18.25
N PHE A 28 -13.12 2.61 -18.43
CA PHE A 28 -14.14 2.42 -17.39
C PHE A 28 -14.29 0.94 -17.04
N VAL A 29 -14.50 0.10 -18.06
CA VAL A 29 -14.62 -1.35 -17.89
C VAL A 29 -13.35 -1.93 -17.25
N TRP A 30 -12.19 -1.47 -17.69
CA TRP A 30 -10.91 -1.95 -17.17
C TRP A 30 -10.73 -1.57 -15.70
N THR A 31 -10.98 -0.31 -15.34
CA THR A 31 -10.84 0.19 -13.97
C THR A 31 -11.76 -0.55 -13.02
N LEU A 32 -13.03 -0.74 -13.39
CA LEU A 32 -13.99 -1.48 -12.57
C LEU A 32 -13.58 -2.95 -12.40
N THR A 33 -13.07 -3.59 -13.46
CA THR A 33 -12.61 -4.99 -13.39
C THR A 33 -11.37 -5.13 -12.50
N ASP A 34 -10.39 -4.24 -12.65
CA ASP A 34 -9.20 -4.18 -11.82
C ASP A 34 -9.55 -3.93 -10.34
N TRP A 35 -10.51 -3.05 -10.06
CA TRP A 35 -10.99 -2.80 -8.71
C TRP A 35 -11.70 -4.02 -8.11
N LEU A 36 -12.63 -4.65 -8.85
CA LEU A 36 -13.32 -5.86 -8.40
C LEU A 36 -12.32 -6.99 -8.12
N ALA A 37 -11.30 -7.15 -8.96
CA ALA A 37 -10.26 -8.14 -8.74
C ALA A 37 -9.38 -7.83 -7.51
N ASN A 38 -9.19 -6.55 -7.16
CA ASN A 38 -8.50 -6.15 -5.95
C ASN A 38 -9.32 -6.40 -4.67
N GLN A 39 -10.66 -6.36 -4.74
CA GLN A 39 -11.53 -6.71 -3.62
C GLN A 39 -11.49 -8.21 -3.27
N MET A 40 -11.02 -9.06 -4.20
CA MET A 40 -10.88 -10.49 -3.94
C MET A 40 -9.74 -10.73 -2.94
N PRO A 41 -9.99 -11.41 -1.80
CA PRO A 41 -9.00 -11.60 -0.74
C PRO A 41 -7.70 -12.27 -1.22
N HIS A 42 -7.78 -13.13 -2.24
CA HIS A 42 -6.67 -13.96 -2.75
C HIS A 42 -6.04 -13.40 -4.04
N GLY A 43 -6.35 -12.16 -4.41
CA GLY A 43 -5.78 -11.54 -5.60
C GLY A 43 -4.28 -11.29 -5.44
N LEU A 44 -3.47 -11.72 -6.41
CA LEU A 44 -2.04 -11.38 -6.48
C LEU A 44 -1.80 -9.88 -6.64
N GLN A 45 -2.74 -9.12 -7.21
CA GLN A 45 -2.77 -7.65 -7.29
C GLN A 45 -1.54 -6.95 -7.93
N VAL A 46 -0.45 -7.65 -8.24
CA VAL A 46 0.81 -7.08 -8.78
C VAL A 46 0.72 -6.71 -10.27
N TYR A 47 -0.32 -7.14 -10.97
CA TYR A 47 -0.49 -6.95 -12.42
C TYR A 47 -1.24 -5.66 -12.80
N LEU A 48 -1.69 -4.87 -11.82
CA LEU A 48 -2.53 -3.70 -12.05
C LEU A 48 -1.76 -2.63 -12.84
N LEU A 49 -2.39 -2.09 -13.89
CA LEU A 49 -1.73 -1.18 -14.85
C LEU A 49 -1.16 0.08 -14.19
N ALA A 50 -1.83 0.60 -13.18
CA ALA A 50 -1.40 1.78 -12.43
C ALA A 50 0.03 1.64 -11.87
N TYR A 51 0.44 0.42 -11.51
CA TYR A 51 1.76 0.16 -10.96
C TYR A 51 2.90 0.36 -11.97
N THR A 52 2.62 0.29 -13.27
CA THR A 52 3.61 0.60 -14.32
C THR A 52 4.09 2.05 -14.22
N GLN A 53 3.24 2.95 -13.70
CA GLN A 53 3.54 4.38 -13.56
C GLN A 53 4.09 4.75 -12.19
N SER A 54 4.27 3.79 -11.29
CA SER A 54 4.71 4.04 -9.91
C SER A 54 6.08 4.72 -9.80
N ASN A 55 6.94 4.66 -10.82
CA ASN A 55 8.21 5.40 -10.84
C ASN A 55 8.11 6.83 -11.41
N ASN A 56 7.01 7.15 -12.08
CA ASN A 56 6.81 8.42 -12.77
C ASN A 56 6.11 9.42 -11.85
N ILE A 57 6.77 9.85 -10.76
CA ILE A 57 6.16 10.74 -9.75
C ILE A 57 5.58 12.03 -10.32
N TRP A 58 6.11 12.51 -11.44
CA TRP A 58 5.62 13.69 -12.16
C TRP A 58 4.33 13.49 -12.94
N LEU A 59 3.81 12.26 -13.03
CA LEU A 59 2.59 11.92 -13.75
C LEU A 59 1.53 11.27 -12.87
N ILE A 60 1.79 11.05 -11.58
CA ILE A 60 0.89 10.29 -10.70
C ILE A 60 0.46 11.04 -9.44
N GLN A 61 0.83 12.32 -9.28
CA GLN A 61 0.48 13.06 -8.07
C GLN A 61 -1.03 13.14 -7.82
N PHE A 62 -1.84 13.12 -8.89
CA PHE A 62 -3.31 13.14 -8.81
C PHE A 62 -3.92 11.88 -8.19
N SER A 63 -3.11 10.86 -7.91
CA SER A 63 -3.54 9.69 -7.13
C SER A 63 -3.90 10.06 -5.68
N ASP A 64 -3.50 11.24 -5.19
CA ASP A 64 -4.00 11.82 -3.94
C ASP A 64 -5.50 12.15 -3.94
N THR A 65 -6.14 12.11 -5.11
CA THR A 65 -7.56 12.39 -5.32
C THR A 65 -8.27 11.17 -5.88
N PHE A 66 -7.72 10.58 -6.94
CA PHE A 66 -8.38 9.48 -7.65
C PHE A 66 -7.80 8.09 -7.33
N GLY A 67 -6.79 8.01 -6.47
CA GLY A 67 -6.09 6.77 -6.15
C GLY A 67 -5.31 6.20 -7.34
N MET A 68 -4.78 4.99 -7.17
CA MET A 68 -4.21 4.21 -8.28
C MET A 68 -5.24 3.90 -9.38
N TRP A 69 -6.54 3.88 -9.04
CA TRP A 69 -7.62 3.64 -10.00
C TRP A 69 -7.65 4.73 -11.06
N GLY A 70 -7.54 6.00 -10.67
CA GLY A 70 -7.40 7.11 -11.62
C GLY A 70 -6.16 7.01 -12.50
N VAL A 71 -5.04 6.52 -11.96
CA VAL A 71 -3.80 6.34 -12.73
C VAL A 71 -3.96 5.22 -13.77
N GLY A 72 -4.59 4.11 -13.40
CA GLY A 72 -4.93 3.03 -14.33
C GLY A 72 -5.89 3.50 -15.44
N PHE A 73 -6.95 4.22 -15.06
CA PHE A 73 -7.91 4.82 -15.99
C PHE A 73 -7.20 5.77 -16.97
N TRP A 74 -6.39 6.69 -16.45
CA TRP A 74 -5.65 7.67 -17.25
C TRP A 74 -4.76 6.99 -18.28
N LEU A 75 -4.01 5.97 -17.87
CA LEU A 75 -3.12 5.22 -18.75
C LEU A 75 -3.89 4.47 -19.84
N MET A 76 -4.99 3.82 -19.50
CA MET A 76 -5.83 3.11 -20.47
C MET A 76 -6.47 4.10 -21.46
N MET A 77 -7.00 5.23 -20.97
CA MET A 77 -7.58 6.27 -21.81
C MET A 77 -6.54 6.90 -22.74
N MET A 78 -5.30 7.10 -22.27
CA MET A 78 -4.19 7.59 -23.09
C MET A 78 -3.92 6.67 -24.28
N ASN A 79 -3.89 5.34 -24.05
CA ASN A 79 -3.73 4.35 -25.13
C ASN A 79 -4.93 4.35 -26.09
N GLY A 80 -6.15 4.56 -25.57
CA GLY A 80 -7.35 4.74 -26.38
C GLY A 80 -7.26 5.95 -27.31
N PHE A 81 -6.83 7.10 -26.77
CA PHE A 81 -6.62 8.31 -27.58
C PHE A 81 -5.53 8.13 -28.64
N LEU A 82 -4.39 7.51 -28.30
CA LEU A 82 -3.35 7.20 -29.29
C LEU A 82 -3.88 6.31 -30.42
N THR A 83 -4.71 5.33 -30.09
CA THR A 83 -5.35 4.47 -31.09
C THR A 83 -6.25 5.27 -32.04
N LEU A 84 -7.04 6.21 -31.51
CA LEU A 84 -7.90 7.10 -32.31
C LEU A 84 -7.10 8.10 -33.15
N VAL A 85 -5.95 8.57 -32.67
CA VAL A 85 -5.01 9.40 -33.44
C VAL A 85 -4.47 8.61 -34.65
N CYS A 86 -4.06 7.36 -34.44
CA CYS A 86 -3.56 6.51 -35.52
C CYS A 86 -4.63 6.20 -36.57
N ASP A 87 -5.88 6.01 -36.14
CA ASP A 87 -7.03 5.69 -37.01
C ASP A 87 -7.46 6.91 -37.85
N LYS A 88 -7.69 8.06 -37.22
CA LYS A 88 -8.31 9.23 -37.89
C LYS A 88 -7.35 10.34 -38.28
N LYS A 89 -6.19 10.45 -37.61
CA LYS A 89 -5.20 11.53 -37.78
C LYS A 89 -5.80 12.95 -37.72
N GLN A 90 -6.88 13.14 -36.95
CA GLN A 90 -7.56 14.43 -36.81
C GLN A 90 -6.86 15.32 -35.79
N ILE A 91 -6.62 16.59 -36.15
CA ILE A 91 -5.92 17.55 -35.29
C ILE A 91 -6.60 17.73 -33.93
N LYS A 92 -7.94 17.70 -33.89
CA LYS A 92 -8.71 17.79 -32.64
C LYS A 92 -8.35 16.65 -31.67
N ILE A 93 -8.25 15.42 -32.15
CA ILE A 93 -7.92 14.25 -31.33
C ILE A 93 -6.48 14.33 -30.85
N ILE A 94 -5.55 14.78 -31.71
CA ILE A 94 -4.15 15.02 -31.34
C ILE A 94 -4.07 16.05 -30.20
N SER A 95 -4.76 17.19 -30.33
CA SER A 95 -4.80 18.22 -29.28
C SER A 95 -5.35 17.69 -27.97
N PHE A 96 -6.46 16.94 -27.99
CA PHE A 96 -7.00 16.30 -26.77
C PHE A 96 -6.03 15.32 -26.14
N THR A 97 -5.32 14.52 -26.95
CA THR A 97 -4.32 13.55 -26.48
C THR A 97 -3.16 14.26 -25.78
N ILE A 98 -2.67 15.37 -26.35
CA ILE A 98 -1.60 16.19 -25.76
C ILE A 98 -2.07 16.80 -24.43
N ILE A 99 -3.28 17.36 -24.38
CA ILE A 99 -3.85 17.91 -23.15
C ILE A 99 -3.96 16.81 -22.08
N TRP A 100 -4.46 15.63 -22.44
CA TRP A 100 -4.61 14.50 -21.53
C TRP A 100 -3.27 14.04 -20.91
N LEU A 101 -2.19 14.11 -21.68
CA LEU A 101 -0.84 13.81 -21.21
C LEU A 101 -0.27 14.91 -20.30
N ILE A 102 -0.51 16.17 -20.64
CA ILE A 102 0.07 17.33 -19.95
C ILE A 102 -0.63 17.62 -18.61
N LEU A 103 -1.94 17.37 -18.49
CA LEU A 103 -2.71 17.68 -17.28
C LEU A 103 -2.13 17.08 -15.99
N PRO A 104 -1.81 15.77 -15.91
CA PRO A 104 -1.12 15.20 -14.75
C PRO A 104 0.22 15.84 -14.42
N PHE A 105 0.96 16.24 -15.45
CA PHE A 105 2.25 16.89 -15.30
C PHE A 105 2.10 18.29 -14.70
N ILE A 106 1.14 19.09 -15.19
CA ILE A 106 0.82 20.40 -14.62
C ILE A 106 0.41 20.27 -13.15
N TYR A 107 -0.47 19.32 -12.83
CA TYR A 107 -0.87 19.08 -11.44
C TYR A 107 0.32 18.70 -10.57
N SER A 108 1.20 17.83 -11.07
CA SER A 108 2.39 17.39 -10.36
C SER A 108 3.40 18.53 -10.14
N LEU A 109 3.62 19.38 -11.15
CA LEU A 109 4.42 20.61 -11.02
C LEU A 109 3.83 21.54 -9.96
N TRP A 110 2.50 21.71 -9.95
CA TRP A 110 1.83 22.56 -8.98
C TRP A 110 2.04 22.06 -7.55
N VAL A 111 1.74 20.79 -7.26
CA VAL A 111 1.89 20.26 -5.90
C VAL A 111 3.35 20.06 -5.46
N MET A 112 4.28 19.77 -6.37
CA MET A 112 5.67 19.47 -5.98
C MET A 112 6.59 20.69 -5.95
N LYS A 113 6.33 21.71 -6.79
CA LYS A 113 7.23 22.86 -6.98
C LYS A 113 6.59 24.20 -6.65
N ILE A 114 5.36 24.45 -7.11
CA ILE A 114 4.72 25.77 -6.97
C ILE A 114 4.09 25.94 -5.58
N SER A 115 3.37 24.92 -5.10
CA SER A 115 2.65 24.95 -3.82
C SER A 115 2.77 23.62 -3.06
N PRO A 116 3.98 23.24 -2.59
CA PRO A 116 4.16 22.06 -1.74
C PRO A 116 3.37 22.13 -0.43
N GLN A 117 3.06 23.34 0.05
CA GLN A 117 2.25 23.55 1.24
C GLN A 117 0.78 23.14 1.06
N SER A 118 0.29 23.07 -0.20
CA SER A 118 -1.03 22.50 -0.49
C SER A 118 -1.14 21.04 -0.04
N VAL A 119 -0.02 20.31 -0.02
CA VAL A 119 0.10 18.92 0.42
C VAL A 119 0.51 18.85 1.88
N LEU A 120 1.58 19.56 2.25
CA LEU A 120 2.23 19.42 3.55
C LEU A 120 1.48 20.15 4.70
N GLY A 121 0.68 21.16 4.38
CA GLY A 121 0.06 22.06 5.37
C GLY A 121 1.07 23.04 5.96
N SER A 122 0.58 24.04 6.72
CA SER A 122 1.42 25.13 7.23
C SER A 122 2.42 24.72 8.33
N ASN A 123 2.08 23.71 9.14
CA ASN A 123 2.90 23.24 10.27
C ASN A 123 3.22 21.75 10.15
N THR A 124 4.12 21.39 9.23
CA THR A 124 4.60 20.01 9.10
C THR A 124 5.61 19.72 10.20
N ARG A 125 5.23 18.86 11.14
CA ARG A 125 6.17 18.36 12.16
C ARG A 125 7.12 17.35 11.55
N LYS A 126 8.24 17.13 12.20
CA LYS A 126 9.21 16.11 11.81
C LYS A 126 9.49 15.20 12.99
N SER A 127 9.67 13.92 12.71
CA SER A 127 10.21 12.96 13.68
C SER A 127 11.45 12.29 13.10
N LYS A 128 12.45 12.07 13.93
CA LYS A 128 13.66 11.32 13.56
C LYS A 128 13.40 9.83 13.76
N VAL A 129 13.37 9.08 12.66
CA VAL A 129 13.02 7.65 12.64
C VAL A 129 14.20 6.83 12.14
N SER A 130 14.48 5.72 12.81
CA SER A 130 15.52 4.76 12.43
C SER A 130 14.89 3.43 12.01
N ILE A 131 15.22 2.95 10.81
CA ILE A 131 14.86 1.61 10.35
C ILE A 131 16.06 0.67 10.50
N ILE A 132 15.82 -0.54 11.02
CA ILE A 132 16.86 -1.54 11.32
C ILE A 132 16.74 -2.72 10.35
N GLN A 133 17.73 -2.91 9.48
CA GLN A 133 17.75 -4.02 8.53
C GLN A 133 18.74 -5.10 8.98
N THR A 134 18.22 -6.29 9.29
CA THR A 134 19.01 -7.39 9.86
C THR A 134 19.57 -8.36 8.82
N ASN A 135 18.89 -8.57 7.68
CA ASN A 135 19.24 -9.59 6.70
C ASN A 135 19.36 -11.00 7.31
N LEU A 136 18.42 -11.39 8.16
CA LEU A 136 18.39 -12.71 8.81
C LEU A 136 16.97 -13.28 8.76
N ASP A 137 16.75 -14.51 8.31
CA ASP A 137 15.41 -15.07 8.14
C ASP A 137 14.52 -14.95 9.40
N SER A 138 13.45 -14.14 9.30
CA SER A 138 12.46 -13.88 10.35
C SER A 138 11.64 -15.11 10.77
N TYR A 139 11.63 -16.18 9.99
CA TYR A 139 10.77 -17.35 10.24
C TYR A 139 11.57 -18.63 10.53
N SER A 140 12.89 -18.50 10.70
CA SER A 140 13.71 -19.64 11.08
C SER A 140 13.33 -20.16 12.47
N LYS A 141 13.21 -21.49 12.58
CA LYS A 141 12.99 -22.20 13.85
C LYS A 141 14.28 -22.66 14.51
N ASP A 142 15.44 -22.40 13.89
CA ASP A 142 16.74 -22.74 14.44
C ASP A 142 17.10 -21.80 15.61
N SER A 143 17.15 -22.35 16.81
CA SER A 143 17.42 -21.62 18.05
C SER A 143 18.70 -20.78 18.00
N LEU A 144 19.76 -21.26 17.33
CA LEU A 144 21.01 -20.51 17.18
C LEU A 144 20.81 -19.27 16.31
N LEU A 145 20.06 -19.41 15.23
CA LEU A 145 19.73 -18.28 14.36
C LEU A 145 18.80 -17.29 15.07
N VAL A 146 17.83 -17.76 15.85
CA VAL A 146 16.95 -16.91 16.66
C VAL A 146 17.77 -16.06 17.64
N GLN A 147 18.69 -16.68 18.39
CA GLN A 147 19.55 -15.97 19.33
C GLN A 147 20.43 -14.93 18.62
N LYS A 148 21.03 -15.30 17.49
CA LYS A 148 21.83 -14.41 16.65
C LYS A 148 21.01 -13.22 16.15
N THR A 149 19.78 -13.45 15.70
CA THR A 149 18.85 -12.41 15.26
C THR A 149 18.56 -11.43 16.38
N PHE A 150 18.26 -11.93 17.58
CA PHE A 150 18.00 -11.08 18.74
C PHE A 150 19.21 -10.22 19.12
N GLN A 151 20.39 -10.83 19.27
CA GLN A 151 21.64 -10.11 19.55
C GLN A 151 21.92 -9.03 18.50
N GLN A 152 21.66 -9.33 17.23
CA GLN A 152 21.89 -8.39 16.15
C GLN A 152 20.90 -7.23 16.16
N ILE A 153 19.61 -7.49 16.41
CA ILE A 153 18.60 -6.43 16.57
C ILE A 153 19.01 -5.48 17.67
N VAL A 154 19.43 -6.01 18.82
CA VAL A 154 19.86 -5.21 19.97
C VAL A 154 21.10 -4.39 19.64
N SER A 155 22.14 -5.01 19.07
CA SER A 155 23.38 -4.33 18.71
C SER A 155 23.16 -3.19 17.71
N LEU A 156 22.32 -3.42 16.69
CA LEU A 156 21.99 -2.38 15.71
C LEU A 156 21.13 -1.28 16.32
N SER A 157 20.15 -1.64 17.16
CA SER A 157 19.29 -0.67 17.83
C SER A 157 20.07 0.20 18.82
N ASP A 158 20.97 -0.40 19.60
CA ASP A 158 21.86 0.33 20.52
C ASP A 158 22.78 1.29 19.76
N SER A 159 23.35 0.84 18.63
CA SER A 159 24.15 1.68 17.76
C SER A 159 23.33 2.87 17.20
N ALA A 160 22.11 2.62 16.74
CA ALA A 160 21.22 3.68 16.24
C ALA A 160 20.91 4.69 17.34
N VAL A 161 20.54 4.23 18.55
CA VAL A 161 20.20 5.10 19.68
C VAL A 161 21.38 5.97 20.10
N ARG A 162 22.58 5.40 20.20
CA ARG A 162 23.79 6.14 20.60
C ARG A 162 24.27 7.15 19.57
N ILE A 163 24.16 6.83 18.28
CA ILE A 163 24.73 7.66 17.21
C ILE A 163 23.75 8.75 16.78
N THR A 164 22.47 8.40 16.59
CA THR A 164 21.52 9.30 15.94
C THR A 164 20.42 9.81 16.85
N HIS A 165 20.21 9.20 18.02
CA HIS A 165 19.14 9.53 18.98
C HIS A 165 17.76 9.65 18.29
N PRO A 166 17.24 8.56 17.70
CA PRO A 166 15.94 8.58 17.02
C PRO A 166 14.79 8.64 18.03
N ASP A 167 13.69 9.27 17.63
CA ASP A 167 12.44 9.31 18.39
C ASP A 167 11.70 7.96 18.34
N LEU A 168 11.86 7.23 17.22
CA LEU A 168 11.29 5.91 16.99
C LEU A 168 12.27 5.00 16.25
N LEU A 169 12.45 3.78 16.76
CA LEU A 169 13.06 2.67 16.05
C LEU A 169 11.99 1.82 15.38
N ILE A 170 12.22 1.35 14.15
CA ILE A 170 11.34 0.43 13.44
C ILE A 170 12.11 -0.84 13.12
N LEU A 171 11.57 -1.97 13.57
CA LEU A 171 12.06 -3.30 13.25
C LEU A 171 11.26 -3.89 12.07
N PRO A 172 11.83 -4.87 11.33
CA PRO A 172 11.15 -5.48 10.19
C PRO A 172 10.01 -6.42 10.61
N GLU A 173 9.31 -6.99 9.62
CA GLU A 173 8.27 -8.01 9.86
C GLU A 173 8.85 -9.23 10.57
N ALA A 174 8.14 -9.70 11.60
CA ALA A 174 8.54 -10.84 12.41
C ALA A 174 10.00 -10.77 12.87
N ALA A 175 10.48 -9.57 13.21
CA ALA A 175 11.83 -9.36 13.74
C ALA A 175 12.12 -10.26 14.94
N PHE A 176 11.10 -10.50 15.78
CA PHE A 176 11.12 -11.56 16.77
C PHE A 176 10.39 -12.80 16.22
N PRO A 177 11.10 -13.91 15.96
CA PRO A 177 10.51 -15.15 15.45
C PRO A 177 9.70 -15.90 16.52
N LEU A 178 9.69 -15.40 17.77
CA LEU A 178 8.99 -15.94 18.93
C LEU A 178 7.98 -14.91 19.46
N SER A 179 7.00 -15.38 20.23
CA SER A 179 6.03 -14.48 20.87
C SER A 179 6.71 -13.60 21.91
N LEU A 180 6.61 -12.28 21.73
CA LEU A 180 7.16 -11.30 22.64
C LEU A 180 6.59 -11.41 24.07
N PHE A 181 5.33 -11.78 24.21
CA PHE A 181 4.63 -11.78 25.50
C PHE A 181 4.57 -13.16 26.18
N GLN A 182 4.79 -14.24 25.44
CA GLN A 182 4.82 -15.60 26.02
C GLN A 182 6.22 -15.99 26.53
N ASP A 183 7.27 -15.34 26.03
CA ASP A 183 8.64 -15.56 26.47
C ASP A 183 9.07 -14.47 27.46
N GLU A 184 9.11 -14.82 28.75
CA GLU A 184 9.51 -13.89 29.81
C GLU A 184 10.94 -13.37 29.66
N THR A 185 11.83 -14.17 29.07
CA THR A 185 13.24 -13.77 28.87
C THR A 185 13.31 -12.67 27.83
N ILE A 186 12.63 -12.85 26.69
CA ILE A 186 12.55 -11.85 25.62
C ILE A 186 11.85 -10.60 26.11
N LEU A 187 10.73 -10.74 26.84
CA LEU A 187 9.99 -9.59 27.38
C LEU A 187 10.84 -8.78 28.36
N ASN A 188 11.47 -9.45 29.33
CA ASN A 188 12.31 -8.79 30.35
C ASN A 188 13.51 -8.10 29.72
N PHE A 189 14.14 -8.74 28.73
CA PHE A 189 15.22 -8.11 27.98
C PHE A 189 14.73 -6.88 27.21
N THR A 190 13.61 -7.00 26.50
CA THR A 190 13.03 -5.92 25.70
C THR A 190 12.68 -4.72 26.58
N LYS A 191 12.04 -4.95 27.74
CA LYS A 191 11.76 -3.90 28.73
C LYS A 191 13.02 -3.17 29.17
N LYS A 192 14.07 -3.92 29.53
CA LYS A 192 15.36 -3.34 29.97
C LYS A 192 16.02 -2.51 28.87
N ALA A 193 16.07 -3.04 27.64
CA ALA A 193 16.67 -2.35 26.51
C ALA A 193 15.94 -1.04 26.18
N ILE A 194 14.61 -1.09 26.04
CA ILE A 194 13.80 0.09 25.70
C ILE A 194 13.83 1.14 26.82
N THR A 195 13.82 0.70 28.09
CA THR A 195 14.01 1.61 29.23
C THR A 195 15.38 2.27 29.22
N ALA A 196 16.45 1.54 28.88
CA ALA A 196 17.79 2.10 28.80
C ALA A 196 17.93 3.09 27.62
N TRP A 197 17.32 2.77 26.47
CA TRP A 197 17.40 3.62 25.29
C TRP A 197 16.57 4.91 25.39
N GLN A 198 15.51 4.91 26.21
CA GLN A 198 14.53 6.02 26.27
C GLN A 198 13.93 6.36 24.89
N THR A 199 13.89 5.37 23.99
CA THR A 199 13.39 5.48 22.62
C THR A 199 12.28 4.46 22.40
N SER A 200 11.18 4.86 21.78
CA SER A 200 10.09 3.94 21.43
C SER A 200 10.49 3.01 20.28
N VAL A 201 9.98 1.77 20.29
CA VAL A 201 10.32 0.76 19.28
C VAL A 201 9.06 0.16 18.67
N ALA A 202 8.91 0.25 17.35
CA ALA A 202 7.92 -0.49 16.59
C ALA A 202 8.45 -1.92 16.32
N ILE A 203 7.86 -2.91 17.00
CA ILE A 203 8.31 -4.31 17.01
C ILE A 203 7.33 -5.17 16.23
N GLY A 204 7.83 -5.92 15.26
CA GLY A 204 7.08 -6.95 14.54
C GLY A 204 7.47 -8.32 15.07
N TYR A 205 6.50 -9.19 15.33
CA TYR A 205 6.74 -10.51 15.89
C TYR A 205 5.71 -11.53 15.41
N ALA A 206 6.12 -12.80 15.37
CA ALA A 206 5.22 -13.91 15.10
C ALA A 206 4.76 -14.55 16.42
N GLU A 207 3.49 -14.91 16.50
CA GLU A 207 2.92 -15.59 17.66
C GLU A 207 2.18 -16.87 17.25
N TYR A 208 2.42 -17.94 18.00
CA TYR A 208 1.73 -19.22 17.83
C TYR A 208 0.78 -19.39 19.03
N PRO A 209 -0.54 -19.15 18.86
CA PRO A 209 -1.47 -19.09 19.98
C PRO A 209 -1.69 -20.45 20.67
N ASP A 210 -1.42 -21.55 19.96
CA ASP A 210 -1.55 -22.91 20.49
C ASP A 210 -0.27 -23.69 20.14
N SER A 211 0.43 -24.17 21.18
CA SER A 211 1.66 -24.94 21.06
C SER A 211 1.45 -26.31 20.40
N THR A 212 0.21 -26.81 20.41
CA THR A 212 -0.20 -28.07 19.77
C THR A 212 -0.59 -27.86 18.30
N LYS A 213 -1.13 -26.70 17.94
CA LYS A 213 -1.47 -26.31 16.56
C LYS A 213 -0.41 -25.41 15.95
N LYS A 214 0.82 -25.92 15.82
CA LYS A 214 1.99 -25.22 15.23
C LYS A 214 1.80 -24.79 13.76
N HIS A 215 0.68 -25.14 13.15
CA HIS A 215 0.29 -24.79 11.78
C HIS A 215 -0.47 -23.46 11.69
N ILE A 216 -0.85 -22.81 12.79
CA ILE A 216 -1.52 -21.50 12.75
C ILE A 216 -0.66 -20.47 13.49
N TYR A 217 -0.41 -19.34 12.84
CA TYR A 217 0.34 -18.25 13.45
C TYR A 217 -0.36 -16.90 13.26
N GLN A 218 -0.04 -15.96 14.12
CA GLN A 218 -0.47 -14.56 14.08
C GLN A 218 0.76 -13.70 13.80
N ASN A 219 0.67 -12.84 12.79
CA ASN A 219 1.71 -11.84 12.50
C ASN A 219 1.29 -10.52 13.14
N LYS A 220 2.04 -10.11 14.16
CA LYS A 220 1.67 -9.02 15.05
C LYS A 220 2.72 -7.92 15.06
N ALA A 221 2.28 -6.72 15.39
CA ALA A 221 3.17 -5.60 15.63
C ALA A 221 2.62 -4.67 16.72
N LEU A 222 3.51 -3.99 17.43
CA LEU A 222 3.14 -2.91 18.35
C LEU A 222 4.22 -1.83 18.39
N VAL A 223 3.90 -0.69 19.01
CA VAL A 223 4.91 0.26 19.47
C VAL A 223 5.09 0.08 20.98
N PHE A 224 6.28 -0.36 21.36
CA PHE A 224 6.67 -0.52 22.76
C PHE A 224 7.38 0.76 23.21
N THR A 225 6.74 1.52 24.09
CA THR A 225 7.27 2.81 24.58
C THR A 225 8.12 2.64 25.84
N PRO A 226 9.06 3.57 26.12
CA PRO A 226 9.81 3.57 27.38
C PRO A 226 8.91 3.60 28.62
N GLN A 227 7.80 4.34 28.57
CA GLN A 227 6.84 4.41 29.67
C GLN A 227 6.17 3.05 29.91
N LEU A 228 5.74 2.36 28.85
CA LEU A 228 5.18 1.01 28.96
C LEU A 228 6.21 0.04 29.56
N ALA A 229 7.48 0.16 29.17
CA ALA A 229 8.55 -0.71 29.67
C ALA A 229 8.86 -0.47 31.15
N MET A 230 8.93 0.81 31.58
CA MET A 230 9.21 1.20 32.96
C MET A 230 8.11 0.78 33.94
N PHE A 231 6.85 0.92 33.54
CA PHE A 231 5.71 0.68 34.42
C PHE A 231 5.10 -0.74 34.31
N TRP A 232 5.63 -1.57 33.42
CA TRP A 232 5.10 -2.92 33.17
C TRP A 232 4.90 -3.73 34.46
N ASP A 233 5.98 -3.89 35.23
CA ASP A 233 5.97 -4.75 36.43
C ASP A 233 5.25 -4.07 37.59
N SER A 234 5.45 -2.76 37.79
CA SER A 234 4.83 -2.02 38.90
C SER A 234 3.31 -1.94 38.78
N LEU A 235 2.78 -1.80 37.56
CA LEU A 235 1.34 -1.74 37.30
C LEU A 235 0.73 -3.11 37.01
N LYS A 236 1.53 -4.19 37.04
CA LYS A 236 1.10 -5.56 36.74
C LYS A 236 0.39 -5.66 35.37
N ILE A 237 0.95 -4.96 34.38
CA ILE A 237 0.41 -4.92 33.01
C ILE A 237 0.44 -6.34 32.43
N LYS A 238 -0.67 -6.75 31.82
CA LYS A 238 -0.80 -8.03 31.14
C LYS A 238 -0.81 -7.82 29.62
N PRO A 239 -0.49 -8.85 28.83
CA PRO A 239 -0.50 -8.75 27.37
C PRO A 239 -1.85 -8.28 26.78
N ILE A 240 -2.96 -8.61 27.45
CA ILE A 240 -4.31 -8.19 27.05
C ILE A 240 -4.54 -6.67 27.22
N ASP A 241 -3.78 -6.01 28.08
CA ASP A 241 -3.88 -4.57 28.33
C ASP A 241 -3.11 -3.75 27.29
N VAL A 242 -2.35 -4.41 26.42
CA VAL A 242 -1.49 -3.77 25.43
C VAL A 242 -2.17 -3.74 24.08
N LYS A 243 -2.18 -2.56 23.45
CA LYS A 243 -2.61 -2.41 22.06
C LYS A 243 -1.65 -3.16 21.14
N VAL A 244 -2.17 -4.10 20.35
CA VAL A 244 -1.37 -4.90 19.41
C VAL A 244 -2.06 -4.97 18.06
N TYR A 245 -1.34 -4.59 17.01
CA TYR A 245 -1.77 -4.74 15.63
C TYR A 245 -1.55 -6.17 15.16
N GLN A 246 -2.53 -6.71 14.43
CA GLN A 246 -2.45 -8.02 13.79
C GLN A 246 -2.70 -7.86 12.29
N LYS A 247 -1.84 -8.48 11.47
CA LYS A 247 -1.91 -8.49 10.02
C LYS A 247 -3.28 -8.98 9.55
N GLN A 248 -3.96 -8.20 8.73
CA GLN A 248 -5.31 -8.46 8.23
C GLN A 248 -5.26 -9.17 6.87
N TYR A 249 -4.38 -8.74 5.97
CA TYR A 249 -4.21 -9.35 4.65
C TYR A 249 -2.90 -10.10 4.55
N GLY A 250 -3.02 -11.41 4.33
CA GLY A 250 -1.86 -12.25 4.13
C GLY A 250 -1.34 -12.23 2.70
N LEU A 251 -0.17 -12.82 2.49
CA LEU A 251 0.35 -13.15 1.17
C LEU A 251 -0.59 -14.18 0.49
N PRO A 252 -1.11 -13.89 -0.73
CA PRO A 252 -1.88 -14.85 -1.50
C PRO A 252 -1.14 -16.18 -1.66
N PHE A 253 -1.90 -17.27 -1.62
CA PHE A 253 -1.41 -18.66 -1.73
C PHE A 253 -0.51 -19.20 -0.61
N VAL A 254 0.21 -18.35 0.12
CA VAL A 254 1.08 -18.79 1.23
C VAL A 254 0.37 -18.66 2.57
N GLU A 255 -0.31 -17.53 2.81
CA GLU A 255 -0.94 -17.20 4.09
C GLU A 255 -2.48 -17.26 4.02
N LEU A 256 -3.04 -17.18 2.80
CA LEU A 256 -4.47 -16.92 2.57
C LEU A 256 -5.26 -18.07 1.90
N MET A 257 -4.77 -19.29 1.79
CA MET A 257 -5.56 -20.35 1.13
C MET A 257 -6.60 -20.96 2.09
N PRO A 258 -7.91 -20.61 1.99
CA PRO A 258 -8.92 -21.04 2.97
C PRO A 258 -9.25 -22.52 2.83
N TYR A 259 -9.18 -23.05 1.60
CA TYR A 259 -9.39 -24.46 1.27
C TYR A 259 -8.28 -25.38 1.78
N PHE A 260 -7.19 -24.81 2.30
CA PHE A 260 -6.02 -25.53 2.80
C PHE A 260 -5.67 -25.12 4.23
N ALA A 261 -6.57 -24.47 4.99
CA ALA A 261 -6.28 -24.10 6.37
C ALA A 261 -5.94 -25.32 7.27
N GLU A 262 -6.43 -26.51 6.91
CA GLU A 262 -6.15 -27.79 7.56
C GLU A 262 -5.03 -28.61 6.88
N LEU A 263 -4.55 -28.17 5.72
CA LEU A 263 -3.43 -28.80 5.02
C LEU A 263 -2.18 -27.94 5.22
N PRO A 264 -0.98 -28.52 5.33
CA PRO A 264 0.23 -27.72 5.33
C PRO A 264 0.24 -26.87 4.05
N THR A 265 0.23 -25.54 4.19
CA THR A 265 0.49 -24.63 3.07
C THR A 265 1.86 -24.94 2.46
N ALA A 266 2.29 -24.27 1.40
CA ALA A 266 3.67 -24.42 0.91
C ALA A 266 4.73 -24.13 2.01
N ARG A 267 4.36 -23.48 3.13
CA ARG A 267 5.17 -23.29 4.35
C ARG A 267 4.71 -24.12 5.56
N GLY A 268 3.67 -24.93 5.42
CA GLY A 268 3.12 -25.73 6.51
C GLY A 268 2.35 -24.93 7.58
N THR A 269 2.04 -23.66 7.34
CA THR A 269 1.33 -22.80 8.30
C THR A 269 0.36 -21.82 7.64
N ALA A 270 -0.84 -21.63 8.21
CA ALA A 270 -1.82 -20.62 7.83
C ALA A 270 -1.77 -19.41 8.78
N MET A 271 -1.98 -18.20 8.25
CA MET A 271 -2.00 -16.98 9.06
C MET A 271 -3.42 -16.68 9.53
N GLN A 272 -3.60 -16.44 10.83
CA GLN A 272 -4.86 -15.90 11.34
C GLN A 272 -4.94 -14.40 11.10
N GLN A 273 -6.02 -13.94 10.46
CA GLN A 273 -6.24 -12.53 10.13
C GLN A 273 -6.66 -11.71 11.34
N GLY A 274 -6.09 -10.51 11.46
CA GLY A 274 -6.59 -9.45 12.33
C GLY A 274 -7.86 -8.80 11.77
N LYS A 275 -8.50 -7.95 12.59
CA LYS A 275 -9.76 -7.26 12.21
C LYS A 275 -9.69 -5.75 12.28
N GLU A 276 -8.74 -5.20 13.04
CA GLU A 276 -8.74 -3.79 13.39
C GLU A 276 -7.56 -3.06 12.75
N ASN A 277 -7.85 -1.88 12.21
CA ASN A 277 -6.81 -0.91 11.88
C ASN A 277 -6.37 -0.25 13.17
N LEU A 278 -5.07 -0.15 13.41
CA LEU A 278 -4.54 0.41 14.65
C LEU A 278 -3.37 1.36 14.36
N THR A 279 -3.41 2.51 15.02
CA THR A 279 -2.32 3.47 15.13
C THR A 279 -1.76 3.51 16.55
N PHE A 280 -0.54 4.01 16.71
CA PHE A 280 0.18 4.01 17.98
C PHE A 280 0.75 5.38 18.27
N GLU A 281 0.56 5.85 19.49
CA GLU A 281 1.18 7.08 19.98
C GLU A 281 2.58 6.78 20.50
N TYR A 282 3.53 7.66 20.19
CA TYR A 282 4.82 7.74 20.85
C TYR A 282 5.21 9.20 21.04
N VAL A 283 6.20 9.43 21.90
CA VAL A 283 6.64 10.78 22.29
C VAL A 283 8.12 10.91 21.93
N ASN A 284 8.50 12.03 21.32
CA ASN A 284 9.90 12.35 21.05
C ASN A 284 10.60 12.91 22.31
N PHE A 285 11.91 13.20 22.19
CA PHE A 285 12.68 13.80 23.29
C PHE A 285 12.24 15.22 23.69
N ASN A 286 11.46 15.90 22.86
CA ASN A 286 10.92 17.23 23.12
C ASN A 286 9.50 17.20 23.73
N ASN A 287 8.98 16.02 24.08
CA ASN A 287 7.60 15.80 24.53
C ASN A 287 6.49 16.06 23.49
N ASP A 288 6.83 16.13 22.20
CA ASP A 288 5.85 16.13 21.13
C ASP A 288 5.30 14.72 20.90
N LYS A 289 3.97 14.64 20.77
CA LYS A 289 3.26 13.39 20.49
C LYS A 289 3.14 13.13 19.00
N PHE A 290 3.48 11.93 18.56
CA PHE A 290 3.35 11.47 17.17
C PHE A 290 2.52 10.19 17.11
N ILE A 291 1.79 10.02 16.00
CA ILE A 291 0.95 8.86 15.73
C ILE A 291 1.52 8.11 14.52
N VAL A 292 1.92 6.85 14.72
CA VAL A 292 2.39 5.98 13.64
C VAL A 292 1.36 4.90 13.32
N ALA A 293 1.06 4.70 12.04
CA ALA A 293 0.32 3.52 11.57
C ALA A 293 1.28 2.38 11.28
N LEU A 294 0.96 1.17 11.77
CA LEU A 294 1.71 -0.03 11.43
C LEU A 294 0.98 -0.79 10.32
N THR A 295 1.73 -1.26 9.33
CA THR A 295 1.22 -2.16 8.29
C THR A 295 2.31 -3.16 7.94
N ILE A 296 1.90 -4.38 7.59
CA ILE A 296 2.83 -5.50 7.47
C ILE A 296 2.83 -6.06 6.05
N CYS A 297 3.99 -6.05 5.42
CA CYS A 297 4.30 -6.71 4.15
C CYS A 297 3.27 -6.49 3.04
N TRP A 298 2.50 -7.52 2.73
CA TRP A 298 1.64 -7.59 1.54
C TRP A 298 0.46 -6.62 1.63
N GLU A 299 0.15 -6.14 2.82
CA GLU A 299 -0.98 -5.24 3.07
C GLU A 299 -0.86 -3.90 2.34
N GLN A 300 0.36 -3.51 1.93
CA GLN A 300 0.58 -2.36 1.04
C GLN A 300 -0.11 -2.50 -0.33
N MET A 301 -0.50 -3.72 -0.72
CA MET A 301 -1.18 -3.98 -1.99
C MET A 301 -2.68 -3.63 -1.95
N TYR A 302 -3.22 -3.34 -0.76
CA TYR A 302 -4.63 -3.01 -0.53
C TYR A 302 -4.80 -1.50 -0.26
N PRO A 303 -5.19 -0.70 -1.26
CA PRO A 303 -5.22 0.75 -1.16
C PRO A 303 -6.11 1.31 -0.06
N HIS A 304 -7.32 0.77 0.05
CA HIS A 304 -8.32 1.19 1.03
C HIS A 304 -7.86 0.93 2.45
N LYS A 305 -7.08 -0.13 2.68
CA LYS A 305 -6.52 -0.45 3.99
C LYS A 305 -5.52 0.62 4.45
N ILE A 306 -4.61 1.02 3.56
CA ILE A 306 -3.66 2.09 3.88
C ILE A 306 -4.39 3.41 4.13
N ALA A 307 -5.40 3.74 3.32
CA ALA A 307 -6.25 4.92 3.56
C ALA A 307 -6.96 4.85 4.91
N ALA A 308 -7.49 3.69 5.30
CA ALA A 308 -8.15 3.50 6.60
C ALA A 308 -7.19 3.70 7.79
N LEU A 309 -5.93 3.24 7.69
CA LEU A 309 -4.90 3.51 8.70
C LEU A 309 -4.60 5.00 8.83
N VAL A 310 -4.49 5.72 7.70
CA VAL A 310 -4.23 7.17 7.71
C VAL A 310 -5.45 7.97 8.20
N ASN A 311 -6.66 7.45 8.00
CA ASN A 311 -7.87 8.05 8.56
C ASN A 311 -7.91 8.02 10.09
N GLN A 312 -7.14 7.16 10.75
CA GLN A 312 -6.92 7.16 12.21
C GLN A 312 -5.84 8.16 12.66
N ASP A 313 -5.71 9.26 11.93
CA ASP A 313 -4.83 10.40 12.22
C ASP A 313 -3.34 10.05 12.29
N ALA A 314 -2.92 9.01 11.59
CA ALA A 314 -1.50 8.67 11.47
C ALA A 314 -0.72 9.83 10.82
N ASP A 315 0.37 10.26 11.47
CA ASP A 315 1.33 11.25 10.97
C ASP A 315 2.18 10.67 9.83
N PHE A 316 2.51 9.38 9.91
CA PHE A 316 3.25 8.60 8.91
C PHE A 316 2.98 7.10 9.09
N ILE A 317 3.48 6.28 8.17
CA ILE A 317 3.27 4.82 8.16
C ILE A 317 4.62 4.12 8.35
N ALA A 318 4.68 3.15 9.26
CA ALA A 318 5.75 2.17 9.33
C ALA A 318 5.29 0.90 8.59
N LEU A 319 5.92 0.62 7.44
CA LEU A 319 5.71 -0.60 6.68
C LEU A 319 6.78 -1.61 7.06
N MET A 320 6.39 -2.59 7.86
CA MET A 320 7.25 -3.66 8.37
C MET A 320 7.20 -4.82 7.39
N ASN A 321 8.34 -5.25 6.86
CA ASN A 321 8.35 -6.13 5.71
C ASN A 321 9.44 -7.20 5.76
N ASN A 322 9.29 -8.24 4.94
CA ASN A 322 10.29 -9.26 4.70
C ASN A 322 10.31 -9.68 3.22
N ASP A 323 10.99 -8.93 2.34
CA ASP A 323 11.07 -9.32 0.91
C ASP A 323 12.14 -10.39 0.60
N SER A 324 12.74 -11.01 1.61
CA SER A 324 13.93 -11.87 1.43
C SER A 324 13.64 -13.07 0.53
N TRP A 325 12.39 -13.56 0.53
CA TRP A 325 11.95 -14.69 -0.29
C TRP A 325 11.95 -14.40 -1.80
N PHE A 326 12.00 -13.14 -2.23
CA PHE A 326 12.14 -12.79 -3.65
C PHE A 326 13.57 -13.02 -4.16
N GLY A 327 14.55 -13.27 -3.30
CA GLY A 327 15.94 -13.39 -3.70
C GLY A 327 16.40 -12.15 -4.49
N LYS A 328 17.27 -12.36 -5.49
CA LYS A 328 17.74 -11.30 -6.40
C LYS A 328 16.77 -11.04 -7.58
N SER A 329 15.47 -11.28 -7.41
CA SER A 329 14.48 -11.02 -8.46
C SER A 329 13.99 -9.55 -8.45
N PRO A 330 13.26 -9.10 -9.49
CA PRO A 330 12.66 -7.77 -9.52
C PRO A 330 11.60 -7.51 -8.45
N GLY A 331 11.09 -8.54 -7.76
CA GLY A 331 9.92 -8.44 -6.87
C GLY A 331 10.08 -7.39 -5.76
N ALA A 332 11.22 -7.38 -5.05
CA ALA A 332 11.47 -6.39 -4.00
C ALA A 332 11.52 -4.95 -4.55
N LYS A 333 12.05 -4.75 -5.77
CA LYS A 333 12.07 -3.44 -6.44
C LYS A 333 10.67 -3.00 -6.84
N GLN A 334 9.85 -3.94 -7.36
CA GLN A 334 8.46 -3.69 -7.71
C GLN A 334 7.65 -3.30 -6.48
N LEU A 335 7.70 -4.10 -5.41
CA LEU A 335 6.99 -3.82 -4.16
C LEU A 335 7.37 -2.46 -3.55
N ARG A 336 8.66 -2.09 -3.56
CA ARG A 336 9.12 -0.75 -3.15
C ARG A 336 8.49 0.36 -4.01
N SER A 337 8.47 0.17 -5.33
CA SER A 337 7.80 1.12 -6.24
C SER A 337 6.29 1.19 -5.98
N PHE A 338 5.63 0.08 -5.64
CA PHE A 338 4.20 0.08 -5.30
C PHE A 338 3.93 0.77 -3.97
N THR A 339 4.82 0.64 -2.97
CA THR A 339 4.77 1.42 -1.73
C THR A 339 4.72 2.92 -2.02
N ARG A 340 5.42 3.39 -3.06
CA ARG A 340 5.45 4.80 -3.42
C ARG A 340 4.06 5.35 -3.78
N MET A 341 3.25 4.57 -4.48
CA MET A 341 1.86 4.96 -4.78
C MET A 341 1.09 5.19 -3.48
N ARG A 342 1.26 4.32 -2.48
CA ARG A 342 0.60 4.47 -1.17
C ARG A 342 0.96 5.79 -0.47
N ALA A 343 2.23 6.21 -0.59
CA ALA A 343 2.72 7.46 0.00
C ALA A 343 2.06 8.69 -0.66
N ILE A 344 1.98 8.71 -1.99
CA ILE A 344 1.38 9.81 -2.76
C ILE A 344 -0.13 9.87 -2.53
N GLU A 345 -0.81 8.73 -2.64
CA GLU A 345 -2.26 8.65 -2.46
C GLU A 345 -2.71 9.20 -1.11
N ASN A 346 -1.93 8.94 -0.05
CA ASN A 346 -2.29 9.33 1.30
C ASN A 346 -1.61 10.61 1.79
N ARG A 347 -0.68 11.18 1.00
CA ARG A 347 0.18 12.28 1.41
C ARG A 347 0.84 12.00 2.77
N ARG A 348 1.42 10.81 2.90
CA ARG A 348 2.11 10.38 4.12
C ARG A 348 3.49 9.85 3.80
N THR A 349 4.43 10.15 4.70
CA THR A 349 5.73 9.48 4.67
C THR A 349 5.53 8.00 4.99
N ILE A 350 6.23 7.12 4.27
CA ILE A 350 6.29 5.69 4.59
C ILE A 350 7.73 5.32 4.92
N ALA A 351 7.95 4.90 6.17
CA ALA A 351 9.18 4.27 6.61
C ALA A 351 9.06 2.76 6.33
N ARG A 352 9.67 2.30 5.24
CA ARG A 352 9.66 0.90 4.81
C ARG A 352 10.87 0.20 5.41
N CYS A 353 10.64 -0.71 6.36
CA CYS A 353 11.66 -1.50 7.02
C CYS A 353 11.52 -2.96 6.61
N SER A 354 12.39 -3.41 5.71
CA SER A 354 12.46 -4.79 5.24
C SER A 354 13.59 -5.53 5.96
N ASN A 355 13.46 -6.85 6.12
CA ASN A 355 14.50 -7.67 6.73
C ASN A 355 15.70 -7.90 5.79
N GLY A 356 15.50 -8.62 4.67
CA GLY A 356 16.51 -8.81 3.62
C GLY A 356 16.15 -8.13 2.30
N GLY A 357 15.01 -7.44 2.24
CA GLY A 357 14.59 -6.64 1.08
C GLY A 357 15.16 -5.22 1.07
N ILE A 358 14.57 -4.35 0.26
CA ILE A 358 14.96 -2.93 0.21
C ILE A 358 14.21 -2.17 1.30
N SER A 359 14.96 -1.58 2.22
CA SER A 359 14.44 -0.63 3.22
C SER A 359 14.68 0.79 2.76
N CYS A 360 13.73 1.69 2.98
CA CYS A 360 13.86 3.09 2.58
C CYS A 360 12.78 3.96 3.24
N PHE A 361 12.92 5.28 3.09
CA PHE A 361 11.87 6.23 3.38
C PHE A 361 11.28 6.76 2.07
N ILE A 362 9.97 6.97 2.05
CA ILE A 362 9.25 7.53 0.91
C ILE A 362 8.43 8.72 1.37
N ASP A 363 8.70 9.91 0.84
CA ASP A 363 8.03 11.14 1.26
C ASP A 363 6.57 11.24 0.71
N PRO A 364 5.76 12.23 1.16
CA PRO A 364 4.38 12.44 0.70
C PRO A 364 4.22 12.72 -0.81
N PHE A 365 5.31 12.95 -1.53
CA PHE A 365 5.35 13.17 -2.98
C PHE A 365 5.89 11.95 -3.74
N GLY A 366 6.26 10.89 -3.03
CA GLY A 366 6.82 9.67 -3.58
C GLY A 366 8.33 9.69 -3.80
N ARG A 367 9.08 10.66 -3.26
CA ARG A 367 10.54 10.66 -3.37
C ARG A 367 11.12 9.64 -2.40
N ILE A 368 12.04 8.80 -2.89
CA ILE A 368 12.71 7.78 -2.07
C ILE A 368 14.03 8.35 -1.55
N TYR A 369 14.30 8.13 -0.26
CA TYR A 369 15.52 8.57 0.42
C TYR A 369 15.91 7.61 1.54
N GLY A 370 17.15 7.72 2.04
CA GLY A 370 17.68 6.87 3.11
C GLY A 370 17.62 5.37 2.80
N GLU A 371 17.83 4.99 1.54
CA GLU A 371 17.69 3.60 1.08
C GLU A 371 18.82 2.69 1.58
N ILE A 372 18.46 1.52 2.06
CA ILE A 372 19.35 0.41 2.38
C ILE A 372 19.16 -0.68 1.31
N PRO A 373 20.22 -1.11 0.61
CA PRO A 373 20.13 -2.17 -0.38
C PRO A 373 19.65 -3.49 0.22
N TRP A 374 19.02 -4.34 -0.60
CA TRP A 374 18.67 -5.71 -0.20
C TRP A 374 19.89 -6.52 0.25
N PHE A 375 19.65 -7.56 1.04
CA PHE A 375 20.69 -8.48 1.52
C PHE A 375 21.89 -7.83 2.24
N THR A 376 21.67 -6.67 2.86
CA THR A 376 22.67 -6.00 3.69
C THR A 376 22.18 -5.85 5.12
N LYS A 377 23.11 -5.86 6.08
CA LYS A 377 22.84 -5.50 7.47
C LYS A 377 23.18 -4.02 7.64
N ASN A 378 22.20 -3.18 7.91
CA ASN A 378 22.45 -1.74 8.03
C ASN A 378 21.36 -1.01 8.83
N ILE A 379 21.62 0.26 9.14
CA ILE A 379 20.73 1.20 9.81
C ILE A 379 20.56 2.41 8.90
N SER A 380 19.35 2.96 8.83
CA SER A 380 19.11 4.25 8.19
C SER A 380 18.24 5.09 9.09
N THR A 381 18.78 6.23 9.54
CA THR A 381 18.07 7.22 10.33
C THR A 381 17.76 8.43 9.48
N GLN A 382 16.49 8.83 9.42
CA GLN A 382 16.05 9.98 8.64
C GLN A 382 14.99 10.78 9.37
N GLU A 383 14.85 12.05 9.00
CA GLU A 383 13.67 12.83 9.38
C GLU A 383 12.48 12.43 8.48
N VAL A 384 11.35 12.10 9.11
CA VAL A 384 10.09 11.84 8.42
C VAL A 384 9.19 13.06 8.53
N LEU A 385 8.51 13.39 7.43
CA LEU A 385 7.51 14.46 7.42
C LEU A 385 6.20 13.90 8.00
N CYS A 386 5.75 14.50 9.11
CA CYS A 386 4.50 14.20 9.79
C CYS A 386 3.43 15.18 9.31
N VAL A 387 2.69 14.77 8.27
CA VAL A 387 1.67 15.59 7.62
C VAL A 387 0.33 15.35 8.31
N SER A 388 -0.33 16.39 8.80
CA SER A 388 -1.65 16.26 9.43
C SER A 388 -2.78 16.25 8.39
N LYS A 389 -2.66 17.03 7.32
CA LYS A 389 -3.68 17.15 6.27
C LYS A 389 -3.92 15.80 5.57
N LYS A 390 -5.17 15.34 5.54
CA LYS A 390 -5.60 14.13 4.79
C LYS A 390 -5.85 14.49 3.33
N SER A 391 -5.42 13.63 2.40
CA SER A 391 -5.75 13.77 0.98
C SER A 391 -7.24 13.50 0.73
N PHE A 392 -7.75 13.86 -0.44
CA PHE A 392 -9.12 13.53 -0.81
C PHE A 392 -9.31 12.01 -0.91
N TYR A 393 -8.32 11.32 -1.50
CA TYR A 393 -8.34 9.86 -1.61
C TYR A 393 -8.37 9.18 -0.24
N THR A 394 -7.59 9.65 0.74
CA THR A 394 -7.61 9.09 2.10
C THR A 394 -9.02 9.15 2.68
N LYS A 395 -9.73 10.28 2.54
CA LYS A 395 -11.10 10.44 3.05
C LYS A 395 -12.12 9.60 2.28
N HIS A 396 -11.90 9.42 0.97
CA HIS A 396 -12.87 8.77 0.09
C HIS A 396 -12.20 7.76 -0.87
N PRO A 397 -11.65 6.64 -0.35
CA PRO A 397 -10.83 5.71 -1.13
C PRO A 397 -11.58 5.00 -2.27
N HIS A 398 -12.92 5.02 -2.23
CA HIS A 398 -13.80 4.41 -3.24
C HIS A 398 -14.45 5.42 -4.18
N PHE A 399 -14.24 6.74 -3.98
CA PHE A 399 -14.94 7.78 -4.74
C PHE A 399 -14.79 7.62 -6.25
N PHE A 400 -13.56 7.48 -6.74
CA PHE A 400 -13.30 7.42 -8.17
C PHE A 400 -13.94 6.20 -8.84
N VAL A 401 -13.91 5.04 -8.18
CA VAL A 401 -14.49 3.81 -8.76
C VAL A 401 -16.02 3.88 -8.79
N ILE A 402 -16.64 4.50 -7.77
CA ILE A 402 -18.08 4.74 -7.77
C ILE A 402 -18.46 5.71 -8.91
N LEU A 403 -17.72 6.80 -9.05
CA LEU A 403 -17.91 7.76 -10.14
C LEU A 403 -17.73 7.10 -11.52
N ASP A 404 -16.69 6.30 -11.69
CA ASP A 404 -16.39 5.53 -12.90
C ASP A 404 -17.55 4.59 -13.27
N GLY A 405 -18.08 3.83 -12.31
CA GLY A 405 -19.23 2.95 -12.52
C GLY A 405 -20.51 3.71 -12.91
N ILE A 406 -20.80 4.84 -12.28
CA ILE A 406 -21.95 5.69 -12.63
C ILE A 406 -21.81 6.24 -14.06
N LEU A 407 -20.64 6.77 -14.41
CA LEU A 407 -20.37 7.30 -15.74
C LEU A 407 -20.45 6.22 -16.82
N LEU A 408 -19.95 5.01 -16.54
CA LEU A 408 -20.06 3.87 -17.42
C LEU A 408 -21.53 3.56 -17.73
N ILE A 409 -22.39 3.50 -16.71
CA ILE A 409 -23.83 3.25 -16.89
C ILE A 409 -24.48 4.35 -17.73
N ILE A 410 -24.21 5.62 -17.42
CA ILE A 410 -24.76 6.77 -18.16
C ILE A 410 -24.36 6.71 -19.64
N LEU A 411 -23.09 6.45 -19.93
CA LEU A 411 -22.57 6.37 -21.30
C LEU A 411 -23.17 5.18 -22.06
N LEU A 412 -23.31 4.03 -21.43
CA LEU A 412 -23.97 2.86 -22.02
C LEU A 412 -25.44 3.16 -22.35
N CYS A 413 -26.19 3.78 -21.42
CA CYS A 413 -27.57 4.20 -21.66
C CYS A 413 -27.68 5.22 -22.79
N TYR A 414 -26.81 6.22 -22.81
CA TYR A 414 -26.76 7.24 -23.87
C TYR A 414 -26.49 6.62 -25.24
N PHE A 415 -25.52 5.70 -25.33
CA PHE A 415 -25.22 5.01 -26.59
C PHE A 415 -26.34 4.08 -27.03
N GLU A 416 -27.02 3.41 -26.09
CA GLU A 416 -28.17 2.55 -26.37
C GLU A 416 -29.35 3.35 -26.93
N ILE A 417 -29.68 4.50 -26.33
CA ILE A 417 -30.73 5.39 -26.81
C ILE A 417 -30.42 5.88 -28.22
N ASN A 418 -29.19 6.32 -28.47
CA ASN A 418 -28.78 6.79 -29.79
C ASN A 418 -28.78 5.67 -30.84
N ASN A 419 -28.40 4.45 -30.46
CA ASN A 419 -28.43 3.30 -31.35
C ASN A 419 -29.87 2.94 -31.74
N LYS A 420 -30.80 2.95 -30.77
CA LYS A 420 -32.24 2.74 -31.04
C LYS A 420 -32.82 3.83 -31.94
N LYS A 421 -32.49 5.11 -31.69
CA LYS A 421 -32.90 6.22 -32.57
C LYS A 421 -32.41 6.02 -34.01
N HIS A 422 -31.15 5.64 -34.19
CA HIS A 422 -30.59 5.37 -35.51
C HIS A 422 -31.30 4.21 -36.22
N LEU A 423 -31.58 3.12 -35.50
CA LEU A 423 -32.33 1.98 -36.04
C LEU A 423 -33.78 2.33 -36.41
N LEU A 424 -34.44 3.21 -35.63
CA LEU A 424 -35.78 3.72 -35.92
C LEU A 424 -35.79 4.60 -37.18
N ILE A 425 -34.79 5.46 -37.36
CA ILE A 425 -34.65 6.29 -38.59
C ILE A 425 -34.50 5.38 -39.81
N LEU A 426 -33.59 4.40 -39.75
CA LEU A 426 -33.39 3.43 -40.84
C LEU A 426 -34.65 2.60 -41.14
N LYS A 427 -35.47 2.31 -40.12
CA LYS A 427 -36.74 1.59 -40.31
C LYS A 427 -37.78 2.46 -41.01
N ASN A 428 -37.83 3.75 -40.68
CA ASN A 428 -38.78 4.69 -41.27
C ASN A 428 -38.40 5.09 -42.72
N GLU A 429 -37.10 5.18 -43.03
CA GLU A 429 -36.61 5.43 -44.40
C GLU A 429 -36.81 4.24 -45.34
N ASN A 430 -36.93 3.01 -44.80
CA ASN A 430 -37.15 1.78 -45.57
C ASN A 430 -38.64 1.42 -45.73
N ILE A 431 -39.59 2.27 -45.36
CA ILE A 431 -41.01 2.09 -45.70
C ILE A 431 -41.19 2.62 -47.14
N PRO A 432 -41.38 1.77 -48.16
CA PRO A 432 -41.64 2.26 -49.51
C PRO A 432 -42.93 3.09 -49.48
N ALA A 433 -42.85 4.31 -50.01
CA ALA A 433 -44.03 5.13 -50.28
C ALA A 433 -45.05 4.27 -51.04
N LYS A 434 -46.19 3.99 -50.41
CA LYS A 434 -47.34 3.43 -51.11
C LYS A 434 -47.64 4.39 -52.26
N ARG A 435 -47.40 3.91 -53.48
CA ARG A 435 -47.88 4.54 -54.72
C ARG A 435 -49.39 4.73 -54.60
N GLU A 436 -49.81 5.93 -54.98
CA GLU A 436 -51.20 6.37 -55.16
C GLU A 436 -52.04 5.38 -55.96
#